data_AF-A0A3M7N6R0-F1
#
_entry.id   AF-A0A3M7N6R0-F1
#
_cell.length_a   1.000
_cell.length_b   1.000
_cell.length_c   1.000
_cell.angle_alpha   90.00
_cell.angle_beta   90.00
_cell.angle_gamma   90.00
#
_symmetry.space_group_name_H-M   'P 1'
#
loop_
_entity.id
_entity.type
_entity.pdbx_description
1 polymer ?
#
loop_
_entity_poly.entity_id
_entity_poly.type
_entity_poly.pdbx_seq_one_letter_code
_entity_poly.pdbx_strand_id
1 'polypeptide(L)'
;MAAALEPRDASLGAEASRDDSLGAEVSRDASLGAEVSRDASLGAECTRDASHVSTQLSSSTARVKASQLWGKSKGDLTKQLDELRTELGQLRVQKIAGGASSKLTRIHDLRKSIARVLTIINANQRHQLRLFYSKKKYLPLDLRQKQTRAIRRRLSKEDAARVTEKQRKKQIHFPPRKYAVKAGA
;
A
#
# COMPACT_ATOMS: atom_id res chain seq x y z
N MET A 1 -13.40 53.78 -13.24
CA MET A 1 -12.85 52.93 -14.32
C MET A 1 -13.40 51.52 -14.15
N ALA A 2 -14.60 51.29 -14.69
CA ALA A 2 -15.28 50.00 -14.66
C ALA A 2 -14.72 49.11 -15.78
N ALA A 3 -14.20 47.93 -15.42
CA ALA A 3 -13.76 46.93 -16.39
C ALA A 3 -14.91 45.95 -16.65
N ALA A 4 -15.49 46.06 -17.83
CA ALA A 4 -16.41 45.09 -18.41
C ALA A 4 -15.62 43.89 -18.96
N LEU A 5 -15.99 42.68 -18.57
CA LEU A 5 -15.64 41.44 -19.27
C LEU A 5 -16.85 40.50 -19.23
N GLU A 6 -17.53 40.44 -20.37
CA GLU A 6 -18.63 39.53 -20.73
C GLU A 6 -18.13 38.07 -20.90
N PRO A 7 -19.04 37.07 -20.86
CA PRO A 7 -18.75 35.66 -20.67
C PRO A 7 -18.31 34.96 -21.95
N ARG A 8 -17.49 33.90 -21.82
CA ARG A 8 -17.13 33.01 -22.94
C ARG A 8 -17.96 31.74 -22.88
N ASP A 9 -18.80 31.61 -23.91
CA ASP A 9 -19.70 30.50 -24.18
C ASP A 9 -19.00 29.15 -24.42
N ALA A 10 -19.81 28.14 -24.19
CA ALA A 10 -19.61 26.72 -24.43
C ALA A 10 -19.11 26.41 -25.85
N SER A 11 -18.10 25.53 -25.94
CA SER A 11 -17.85 24.75 -27.14
C SER A 11 -18.03 23.27 -26.84
N LEU A 12 -18.94 22.70 -27.62
CA LEU A 12 -19.25 21.31 -27.86
C LEU A 12 -17.98 20.47 -28.10
N GLY A 13 -17.96 19.22 -27.60
CA GLY A 13 -16.92 18.28 -28.00
C GLY A 13 -16.96 16.91 -27.34
N ALA A 14 -17.49 15.94 -28.10
CA ALA A 14 -17.20 14.50 -28.06
C ALA A 14 -17.83 13.63 -26.96
N GLU A 15 -19.06 13.20 -27.27
CA GLU A 15 -19.53 11.83 -27.03
C GLU A 15 -18.52 10.81 -27.60
N ALA A 16 -18.06 9.88 -26.77
CA ALA A 16 -17.37 8.69 -27.23
C ALA A 16 -17.95 7.49 -26.47
N SER A 17 -18.98 6.88 -27.06
CA SER A 17 -19.42 5.54 -26.73
C SER A 17 -18.29 4.55 -27.07
N ARG A 18 -17.92 3.75 -26.09
CA ARG A 18 -17.18 2.49 -26.30
C ARG A 18 -17.74 1.45 -25.35
N ASP A 19 -18.83 0.86 -25.78
CA ASP A 19 -19.09 -0.54 -25.49
C ASP A 19 -18.11 -1.33 -26.37
N ASP A 20 -17.30 -2.18 -25.75
CA ASP A 20 -16.89 -3.43 -26.36
C ASP A 20 -16.52 -4.42 -25.25
N SER A 21 -17.25 -5.52 -25.30
CA SER A 21 -17.03 -6.81 -24.68
C SER A 21 -15.56 -7.19 -24.48
N LEU A 22 -15.27 -7.91 -23.39
CA LEU A 22 -14.87 -9.33 -23.45
C LEU A 22 -14.64 -9.84 -22.02
N GLY A 23 -15.49 -10.77 -21.61
CA GLY A 23 -15.28 -11.59 -20.43
C GLY A 23 -14.12 -12.55 -20.66
N ALA A 24 -13.25 -12.67 -19.66
CA ALA A 24 -12.30 -13.75 -19.54
C ALA A 24 -12.65 -14.55 -18.28
N GLU A 25 -13.55 -15.50 -18.44
CA GLU A 25 -13.77 -16.62 -17.53
C GLU A 25 -12.51 -17.51 -17.61
N VAL A 26 -11.74 -17.61 -16.52
CA VAL A 26 -10.74 -18.67 -16.38
C VAL A 26 -11.08 -19.48 -15.14
N SER A 27 -11.99 -20.43 -15.33
CA SER A 27 -12.13 -21.59 -14.46
C SER A 27 -10.97 -22.54 -14.73
N ARG A 28 -10.19 -22.86 -13.70
CA ARG A 28 -9.34 -24.06 -13.69
C ARG A 28 -9.47 -24.74 -12.33
N ASP A 29 -10.49 -25.57 -12.22
CA ASP A 29 -10.44 -26.76 -11.39
C ASP A 29 -9.77 -27.87 -12.19
N ALA A 30 -8.71 -28.45 -11.63
CA ALA A 30 -8.27 -29.81 -11.93
C ALA A 30 -7.31 -30.28 -10.82
N SER A 31 -7.89 -31.02 -9.90
CA SER A 31 -7.25 -31.92 -8.96
C SER A 31 -6.35 -32.94 -9.65
N LEU A 32 -5.10 -33.07 -9.22
CA LEU A 32 -4.37 -34.34 -9.26
C LEU A 32 -3.55 -34.46 -7.98
N GLY A 33 -3.97 -35.39 -7.13
CA GLY A 33 -3.21 -35.85 -5.98
C GLY A 33 -1.99 -36.66 -6.43
N ALA A 34 -0.91 -36.51 -5.68
CA ALA A 34 0.19 -37.45 -5.65
C ALA A 34 0.36 -37.89 -4.19
N GLU A 35 -0.23 -39.05 -3.89
CA GLU A 35 -0.01 -39.85 -2.70
C GLU A 35 1.36 -40.54 -2.87
N VAL A 36 2.33 -40.31 -1.99
CA VAL A 36 3.40 -41.28 -1.73
C VAL A 36 3.63 -41.35 -0.23
N SER A 37 3.26 -42.49 0.33
CA SER A 37 3.46 -42.85 1.73
C SER A 37 4.81 -43.54 1.96
N ARG A 38 5.39 -43.21 3.12
CA ARG A 38 6.18 -44.04 4.05
C ARG A 38 7.66 -44.37 3.79
N ASP A 39 8.43 -43.86 4.76
CA ASP A 39 9.40 -44.55 5.64
C ASP A 39 10.71 -45.11 5.06
N ALA A 40 11.81 -44.44 5.43
CA ALA A 40 13.06 -45.09 5.79
C ALA A 40 13.80 -44.26 6.86
N SER A 41 13.67 -44.71 8.10
CA SER A 41 14.50 -44.29 9.24
C SER A 41 15.91 -44.86 9.10
N LEU A 42 16.92 -44.00 8.99
CA LEU A 42 18.29 -44.32 9.42
C LEU A 42 18.80 -43.14 10.25
N GLY A 43 19.06 -43.42 11.52
CA GLY A 43 19.57 -42.47 12.48
C GLY A 43 20.98 -42.01 12.12
N ALA A 44 21.22 -40.72 12.33
CA ALA A 44 22.53 -40.17 12.59
C ALA A 44 22.36 -39.08 13.64
N GLU A 45 22.52 -39.46 14.90
CA GLU A 45 22.82 -38.49 15.95
C GLU A 45 24.21 -37.94 15.66
N CYS A 46 24.30 -36.66 15.30
CA CYS A 46 25.52 -35.90 15.43
C CYS A 46 25.19 -34.58 16.12
N THR A 47 25.41 -34.55 17.43
CA THR A 47 25.52 -33.33 18.21
C THR A 47 26.64 -32.49 17.60
N ARG A 48 26.29 -31.43 16.87
CA ARG A 48 27.22 -30.39 16.46
C ARG A 48 26.80 -29.09 17.11
N ASP A 49 27.42 -28.89 18.26
CA ASP A 49 27.78 -27.63 18.88
C ASP A 49 27.52 -26.42 17.99
N ALA A 50 26.54 -25.61 18.40
CA ALA A 50 26.13 -24.39 17.73
C ALA A 50 27.17 -23.29 18.01
N SER A 51 28.39 -23.47 17.48
CA SER A 51 29.26 -22.35 17.23
C SER A 51 28.65 -21.55 16.08
N HIS A 52 27.99 -20.47 16.45
CA HIS A 52 27.56 -19.42 15.55
C HIS A 52 28.82 -18.83 14.90
N VAL A 53 29.29 -19.48 13.83
CA VAL A 53 30.32 -18.94 12.96
C VAL A 53 29.69 -17.74 12.27
N SER A 54 29.84 -16.59 12.92
CA SER A 54 29.62 -15.29 12.34
C SER A 54 30.66 -15.10 11.25
N THR A 55 30.39 -15.68 10.08
CA THR A 55 31.04 -15.27 8.83
C THR A 55 30.67 -13.82 8.61
N GLN A 56 31.56 -12.95 9.09
CA GLN A 56 31.60 -11.55 8.74
C GLN A 56 31.86 -11.45 7.24
N LEU A 57 30.78 -11.51 6.44
CA LEU A 57 30.82 -10.98 5.09
C LEU A 57 31.01 -9.48 5.20
N SER A 58 32.23 -9.06 4.86
CA SER A 58 32.65 -7.69 4.64
C SER A 58 31.57 -6.91 3.88
N SER A 59 30.84 -6.06 4.60
CA SER A 59 29.75 -5.26 4.06
C SER A 59 30.31 -4.08 3.28
N SER A 60 30.81 -4.37 2.08
CA SER A 60 31.15 -3.38 1.06
C SER A 60 29.86 -2.74 0.54
N THR A 61 29.23 -1.89 1.35
CA THR A 61 28.29 -0.83 0.90
C THR A 61 27.19 -1.33 -0.04
N ALA A 62 26.62 -2.49 0.27
CA ALA A 62 25.54 -3.07 -0.51
C ALA A 62 24.26 -2.23 -0.36
N ARG A 63 23.53 -2.07 -1.47
CA ARG A 63 22.22 -1.42 -1.57
C ARG A 63 21.37 -1.68 -0.31
N VAL A 64 21.00 -0.61 0.41
CA VAL A 64 20.23 -0.68 1.66
C VAL A 64 18.89 -1.42 1.45
N LYS A 65 18.70 -2.59 2.07
CA LYS A 65 17.45 -3.34 1.95
C LYS A 65 16.40 -2.79 2.93
N ALA A 66 15.18 -2.59 2.45
CA ALA A 66 14.11 -2.02 3.28
C ALA A 66 13.73 -2.92 4.47
N SER A 67 13.78 -4.25 4.31
CA SER A 67 13.50 -5.21 5.38
C SER A 67 14.39 -5.03 6.61
N GLN A 68 15.66 -4.68 6.39
CA GLN A 68 16.65 -4.46 7.45
C GLN A 68 16.44 -3.16 8.23
N LEU A 69 15.62 -2.23 7.73
CA LEU A 69 15.42 -0.92 8.34
C LEU A 69 14.26 -0.89 9.35
N TRP A 70 13.29 -1.81 9.23
CA TRP A 70 12.10 -1.83 10.09
C TRP A 70 12.41 -2.08 11.57
N GLY A 71 13.44 -2.88 11.86
CA GLY A 71 13.84 -3.21 13.23
C GLY A 71 14.79 -2.21 13.89
N LYS A 72 15.23 -1.16 13.18
CA LYS A 72 16.19 -0.18 13.71
C LYS A 72 15.49 0.95 14.46
N SER A 73 16.18 1.54 15.44
CA SER A 73 15.65 2.69 16.16
C SER A 73 15.61 3.94 15.27
N LYS A 74 14.75 4.91 15.62
CA LYS A 74 14.68 6.20 14.90
C LYS A 74 16.04 6.91 14.89
N GLY A 75 16.79 6.85 16.00
CA GLY A 75 18.10 7.48 16.13
C GLY A 75 19.13 6.87 15.18
N ASP A 76 19.12 5.54 15.02
CA ASP A 76 20.04 4.86 14.11
C ASP A 76 19.70 5.13 12.64
N LEU A 77 18.41 5.20 12.31
CA LEU A 77 17.95 5.57 10.97
C LEU A 77 18.31 7.02 10.60
N THR A 78 18.28 7.95 11.56
CA THR A 78 18.70 9.34 11.31
C THR A 78 20.20 9.45 11.08
N LYS A 79 21.02 8.74 11.87
CA LYS A 79 22.48 8.69 11.67
C LYS A 79 22.84 8.11 10.30
N GLN A 80 22.25 6.96 9.97
CA GLN A 80 22.46 6.31 8.67
C GLN A 80 22.01 7.22 7.49
N LEU A 81 20.97 8.02 7.68
CA LEU A 81 20.50 8.97 6.69
C LEU A 81 21.49 10.13 6.49
N ASP A 82 22.07 10.66 7.57
CA ASP A 82 23.04 11.75 7.48
C ASP A 82 24.35 11.30 6.82
N GLU A 83 24.83 10.10 7.14
CA GLU A 83 25.98 9.46 6.46
C GLU A 83 25.74 9.30 4.94
N LEU A 84 24.56 8.82 4.54
CA LEU A 84 24.23 8.68 3.12
C LEU A 84 24.12 10.04 2.40
N ARG A 85 23.70 11.10 3.12
CA ARG A 85 23.62 12.46 2.56
C ARG A 85 25.00 13.08 2.37
N THR A 86 25.91 12.90 3.33
CA THR A 86 27.28 13.41 3.21
C THR A 86 28.03 12.72 2.08
N GLU A 87 27.93 11.39 1.96
CA GLU A 87 28.52 10.62 0.85
C GLU A 87 27.97 11.10 -0.51
N LEU A 88 26.64 11.29 -0.61
CA LEU A 88 26.02 11.82 -1.82
C LEU A 88 26.51 13.24 -2.15
N GLY A 89 26.66 14.10 -1.14
CA GLY A 89 27.22 15.45 -1.28
C GLY A 89 28.64 15.43 -1.86
N GLN A 90 29.51 14.57 -1.32
CA GLN A 90 30.87 14.38 -1.81
C GLN A 90 30.90 13.90 -3.26
N LEU A 91 30.08 12.91 -3.63
CA LEU A 91 30.02 12.41 -5.01
C LEU A 91 29.48 13.45 -6.01
N ARG A 92 28.62 14.37 -5.58
CA ARG A 92 28.16 15.49 -6.42
C ARG A 92 29.28 16.48 -6.72
N VAL A 93 30.12 16.80 -5.74
CA VAL A 93 31.29 17.67 -5.94
C VAL A 93 32.30 16.98 -6.86
N GLN A 94 32.58 15.69 -6.62
CA GLN A 94 33.48 14.91 -7.48
C GLN A 94 32.98 14.79 -8.92
N LYS A 95 31.66 14.74 -9.15
CA LYS A 95 31.08 14.79 -10.49
C LYS A 95 31.45 16.07 -11.23
N ILE A 96 31.45 17.21 -10.56
CA ILE A 96 31.78 18.52 -11.15
C ILE A 96 33.28 18.60 -11.44
N ALA A 97 34.11 18.09 -10.52
CA ALA A 97 35.56 18.08 -10.66
C ALA A 97 36.10 17.05 -11.69
N GLY A 98 35.23 16.33 -12.42
CA GLY A 98 35.64 15.36 -13.44
C GLY A 98 36.15 14.02 -12.89
N GLY A 99 35.60 13.55 -11.76
CA GLY A 99 35.99 12.29 -11.14
C GLY A 99 35.65 11.02 -11.95
N ALA A 100 36.23 9.88 -11.53
CA ALA A 100 36.07 8.59 -12.20
C ALA A 100 34.61 8.11 -12.34
N SER A 101 34.24 7.64 -13.53
CA SER A 101 32.86 7.22 -13.90
C SER A 101 32.28 6.13 -13.00
N SER A 102 33.10 5.17 -12.54
CA SER A 102 32.67 4.09 -11.64
C SER A 102 32.15 4.57 -10.28
N LYS A 103 32.60 5.75 -9.80
CA LYS A 103 32.10 6.36 -8.56
C LYS A 103 30.79 7.12 -8.78
N LEU A 104 30.48 7.51 -10.02
CA LEU A 104 29.29 8.30 -10.36
C LEU A 104 28.02 7.46 -10.47
N THR A 105 28.13 6.19 -10.87
CA THR A 105 26.99 5.25 -10.92
C THR A 105 26.34 5.07 -9.54
N ARG A 106 27.14 5.16 -8.49
CA ARG A 106 26.72 5.07 -7.08
C ARG A 106 25.78 6.19 -6.62
N ILE A 107 25.78 7.34 -7.31
CA ILE A 107 24.87 8.46 -7.00
C ILE A 107 23.40 8.01 -7.07
N HIS A 108 23.06 7.16 -8.04
CA HIS A 108 21.70 6.63 -8.21
C HIS A 108 21.28 5.75 -7.03
N ASP A 109 22.17 4.85 -6.63
CA ASP A 109 21.90 3.90 -5.55
C ASP A 109 21.81 4.57 -4.19
N LEU A 110 22.62 5.60 -3.94
CA LEU A 110 22.52 6.43 -2.74
C LEU A 110 21.21 7.20 -2.68
N ARG A 111 20.77 7.82 -3.79
CA ARG A 111 19.45 8.50 -3.84
C ARG A 111 18.31 7.55 -3.50
N LYS A 112 18.33 6.35 -4.08
CA LYS A 112 17.32 5.32 -3.77
C LYS A 112 17.43 4.83 -2.33
N SER A 113 18.63 4.74 -1.76
CA SER A 113 18.84 4.31 -0.38
C SER A 113 18.36 5.37 0.62
N ILE A 114 18.63 6.66 0.38
CA ILE A 114 18.08 7.78 1.16
C ILE A 114 16.55 7.77 1.11
N ALA A 115 15.97 7.60 -0.08
CA ALA A 115 14.53 7.52 -0.24
C ALA A 115 13.93 6.37 0.59
N ARG A 116 14.53 5.17 0.56
CA ARG A 116 14.09 4.02 1.37
C ARG A 116 14.12 4.33 2.87
N VAL A 117 15.19 4.92 3.38
CA VAL A 117 15.31 5.26 4.82
C VAL A 117 14.24 6.28 5.22
N LEU A 118 14.05 7.35 4.43
CA LEU A 118 12.99 8.33 4.67
C LEU A 118 11.59 7.71 4.63
N THR A 119 11.33 6.79 3.71
CA THR A 119 10.04 6.07 3.65
C THR A 119 9.76 5.31 4.94
N ILE A 120 10.73 4.58 5.48
CA ILE A 120 10.56 3.82 6.73
C ILE A 120 10.37 4.74 7.92
N ILE A 121 11.17 5.83 8.03
CA ILE A 121 11.00 6.84 9.09
C ILE A 121 9.57 7.41 9.06
N ASN A 122 9.09 7.83 7.88
CA ASN A 122 7.77 8.42 7.73
C ASN A 122 6.64 7.39 7.98
N ALA A 123 6.81 6.14 7.54
CA ALA A 123 5.87 5.06 7.79
C ALA A 123 5.72 4.78 9.29
N ASN A 124 6.84 4.66 10.02
CA ASN A 124 6.85 4.43 11.46
C ASN A 124 6.23 5.59 12.23
N GLN A 125 6.57 6.84 11.87
CA GLN A 125 5.96 8.03 12.47
C GLN A 125 4.45 8.07 12.23
N ARG A 126 4.00 7.83 10.99
CA ARG A 126 2.58 7.82 10.64
C ARG A 126 1.83 6.69 11.36
N HIS A 127 2.45 5.52 11.53
CA HIS A 127 1.88 4.41 12.28
C HIS A 127 1.70 4.77 13.76
N GLN A 128 2.72 5.33 14.40
CA GLN A 128 2.65 5.80 15.79
C GLN A 128 1.56 6.86 15.98
N LEU A 129 1.42 7.81 15.05
CA LEU A 129 0.34 8.80 15.08
C LEU A 129 -1.04 8.15 14.93
N ARG A 130 -1.19 7.14 14.07
CA ARG A 130 -2.46 6.39 13.95
C ARG A 130 -2.83 5.70 15.26
N LEU A 131 -1.87 5.09 15.95
CA LEU A 131 -2.11 4.49 17.27
C LEU A 131 -2.59 5.54 18.27
N PHE A 132 -1.91 6.69 18.34
CA PHE A 132 -2.25 7.81 19.23
C PHE A 132 -3.64 8.43 18.96
N TYR A 133 -4.08 8.48 17.70
CA TYR A 133 -5.38 9.04 17.30
C TYR A 133 -6.50 8.00 17.09
N SER A 134 -6.24 6.71 17.30
CA SER A 134 -7.14 5.60 16.92
C SER A 134 -8.57 5.67 17.49
N LYS A 135 -8.75 6.31 18.65
CA LYS A 135 -10.05 6.41 19.34
C LYS A 135 -10.53 7.86 19.52
N LYS A 136 -9.85 8.82 18.92
CA LYS A 136 -10.18 10.24 19.07
C LYS A 136 -11.17 10.65 17.99
N LYS A 137 -12.19 11.41 18.36
CA LYS A 137 -13.22 11.92 17.42
C LYS A 137 -12.61 12.72 16.26
N TYR A 138 -11.59 13.54 16.54
CA TYR A 138 -10.98 14.42 15.56
C TYR A 138 -9.60 13.92 15.15
N LEU A 139 -9.51 13.42 13.92
CA LEU A 139 -8.24 13.08 13.28
C LEU A 139 -7.72 14.26 12.44
N PRO A 140 -6.39 14.49 12.43
CA PRO A 140 -5.73 15.35 11.45
C PRO A 140 -6.09 14.96 10.02
N LEU A 141 -6.19 15.93 9.11
CA LEU A 141 -6.62 15.70 7.72
C LEU A 141 -5.77 14.66 6.99
N ASP A 142 -4.46 14.63 7.25
CA ASP A 142 -3.52 13.69 6.63
C ASP A 142 -3.82 12.22 7.00
N LEU A 143 -4.28 11.96 8.22
CA LEU A 143 -4.58 10.60 8.69
C LEU A 143 -5.97 10.11 8.27
N ARG A 144 -6.85 11.01 7.82
CA ARG A 144 -8.19 10.65 7.36
C ARG A 144 -8.10 9.81 6.09
N GLN A 145 -9.05 8.90 5.92
CA GLN A 145 -9.17 8.13 4.68
C GLN A 145 -9.45 9.08 3.51
N LYS A 146 -8.70 8.93 2.41
CA LYS A 146 -8.90 9.73 1.20
C LYS A 146 -10.08 9.16 0.42
N GLN A 147 -11.19 9.89 0.42
CA GLN A 147 -12.41 9.57 -0.31
C GLN A 147 -12.83 10.77 -1.17
N THR A 148 -13.67 10.53 -2.18
CA THR A 148 -14.21 11.63 -3.00
C THR A 148 -15.08 12.55 -2.13
N ARG A 149 -15.22 13.81 -2.55
CA ARG A 149 -16.04 14.80 -1.84
C ARG A 149 -17.50 14.34 -1.72
N ALA A 150 -18.05 13.73 -2.76
CA ALA A 150 -19.40 13.18 -2.76
C ALA A 150 -19.56 12.07 -1.70
N ILE A 151 -18.61 11.12 -1.62
CA ILE A 151 -18.64 10.05 -0.62
C ILE A 151 -18.53 10.59 0.82
N ARG A 152 -17.79 11.66 1.05
CA ARG A 152 -17.69 12.29 2.38
C ARG A 152 -18.95 13.06 2.80
N ARG A 153 -19.77 13.49 1.84
CA ARG A 153 -20.98 14.30 2.07
C ARG A 153 -22.27 13.48 2.08
N ARG A 154 -22.27 12.28 1.50
CA ARG A 154 -23.43 11.38 1.57
C ARG A 154 -23.71 10.97 3.01
N LEU A 155 -24.95 10.56 3.25
CA LEU A 155 -25.42 10.08 4.54
C LEU A 155 -24.71 8.77 4.94
N SER A 156 -24.57 8.51 6.25
CA SER A 156 -24.07 7.22 6.74
C SER A 156 -24.99 6.09 6.27
N LYS A 157 -24.46 4.87 6.09
CA LYS A 157 -25.26 3.70 5.71
C LYS A 157 -26.37 3.43 6.75
N GLU A 158 -26.06 3.62 8.02
CA GLU A 158 -26.99 3.42 9.14
C GLU A 158 -28.13 4.45 9.13
N ASP A 159 -27.78 5.72 8.88
CA ASP A 159 -28.76 6.79 8.78
C ASP A 159 -29.63 6.66 7.52
N ALA A 160 -29.03 6.25 6.40
CA ALA A 160 -29.76 5.97 5.16
C ALA A 160 -30.68 4.73 5.28
N ALA A 161 -30.29 3.74 6.08
CA ALA A 161 -31.08 2.56 6.37
C ALA A 161 -32.07 2.76 7.53
N ARG A 162 -32.12 3.93 8.16
CA ARG A 162 -33.01 4.18 9.29
C ARG A 162 -34.45 4.22 8.80
N VAL A 163 -35.23 3.21 9.18
CA VAL A 163 -36.64 3.06 8.83
C VAL A 163 -37.51 3.58 9.98
N THR A 164 -38.61 4.27 9.65
CA THR A 164 -39.59 4.70 10.65
C THR A 164 -40.26 3.50 11.33
N GLU A 165 -40.72 3.64 12.58
CA GLU A 165 -41.36 2.52 13.28
C GLU A 165 -42.58 1.97 12.55
N LYS A 166 -43.35 2.85 11.90
CA LYS A 166 -44.51 2.48 11.07
C LYS A 166 -44.08 1.60 9.90
N GLN A 167 -43.02 1.98 9.19
CA GLN A 167 -42.53 1.22 8.05
C GLN A 167 -41.86 -0.09 8.48
N ARG A 168 -41.17 -0.11 9.62
CA ARG A 168 -40.63 -1.35 10.22
C ARG A 168 -41.75 -2.35 10.52
N LYS A 169 -42.84 -1.92 11.18
CA LYS A 169 -44.01 -2.78 11.44
C LYS A 169 -44.61 -3.32 10.14
N LYS A 170 -44.76 -2.47 9.11
CA LYS A 170 -45.26 -2.90 7.80
C LYS A 170 -44.36 -3.97 7.15
N GLN A 171 -43.04 -3.79 7.21
CA GLN A 171 -42.08 -4.76 6.66
C GLN A 171 -42.12 -6.10 7.40
N ILE A 172 -42.28 -6.09 8.73
CA ILE A 172 -42.41 -7.32 9.54
C ILE A 172 -43.69 -8.07 9.19
N HIS A 173 -44.82 -7.35 9.10
CA HIS A 173 -46.12 -7.99 8.87
C HIS A 173 -46.31 -8.44 7.41
N PHE A 174 -45.77 -7.70 6.44
CA PHE A 174 -45.95 -7.97 5.01
C PHE A 174 -44.60 -8.02 4.26
N PRO A 175 -43.80 -9.08 4.47
CA PRO A 175 -42.59 -9.28 3.70
C PRO A 175 -42.92 -9.64 2.25
N PRO A 176 -42.11 -9.20 1.26
CA PRO A 176 -42.27 -9.64 -0.12
C PRO A 176 -41.99 -11.14 -0.21
N ARG A 177 -43.00 -11.90 -0.65
CA ARG A 177 -42.90 -13.36 -0.81
C ARG A 177 -42.54 -13.69 -2.25
N LYS A 178 -41.61 -14.62 -2.45
CA LYS A 178 -41.37 -15.21 -3.77
C LYS A 178 -42.42 -16.28 -4.02
N TYR A 179 -43.10 -16.23 -5.16
CA TYR A 179 -44.06 -17.23 -5.60
C TYR A 179 -43.89 -17.49 -7.10
N ALA A 180 -44.31 -18.66 -7.56
CA ALA A 180 -44.35 -19.03 -8.96
C ALA A 180 -45.74 -19.61 -9.27
N VAL A 181 -46.23 -19.34 -10.47
CA VAL A 181 -47.50 -19.88 -10.96
C VAL A 181 -47.19 -21.04 -11.88
N LYS A 182 -47.84 -22.18 -11.67
CA LYS A 182 -47.70 -23.35 -12.53
C LYS A 182 -48.30 -23.02 -13.91
N ALA A 183 -47.56 -23.27 -14.99
CA ALA A 183 -48.10 -23.15 -16.34
C ALA A 183 -49.29 -24.13 -16.49
N GLY A 184 -50.43 -23.60 -16.91
CA GLY A 184 -51.64 -24.39 -17.15
C GLY A 184 -51.44 -25.39 -18.29
N ALA A 185 -52.09 -26.56 -18.16
CA ALA A 185 -52.15 -27.58 -19.20
C ALA A 185 -52.94 -27.09 -20.42
#